data_AF-X1S9G8-F1
#
_entry.id   AF-X1S9G8-F1
#
_cell.length_a   1.000
_cell.length_b   1.000
_cell.length_c   1.000
_cell.angle_alpha   90.00
_cell.angle_beta   90.00
_cell.angle_gamma   90.00
#
_symmetry.space_group_name_H-M   'P 1'
#
loop_
_entity.id
_entity.type
_entity.pdbx_description
1 polymer ?
#
loop_
_entity_poly.entity_id
_entity_poly.type
_entity_poly.pdbx_seq_one_letter_code
_entity_poly.pdbx_strand_id
1 'polypeptide(L)'
;RPEFALNPKCDTNYPFKELAGVGVSFKVAQALYSKLGKNQDDLQNLLDYVALGSIADSVPFIDENRILIKHGLKVLNQTQKEGLKALIMESGINYGILGTKEVNFALAPRINAAGRLGDSKLALELLLTDSESKAKYLSRKLSEINKCRKEIGDNILREARKLASRQV
;
A
#
# COMPACT_ATOMS: atom_id res chain seq x y z
N ARG A 1 -26.21 -3.40 -7.65
CA ARG A 1 -25.66 -3.70 -6.30
C ARG A 1 -24.83 -4.98 -6.42
N PRO A 2 -23.69 -5.11 -5.72
CA PRO A 2 -22.97 -6.38 -5.72
C PRO A 2 -23.84 -7.47 -5.06
N GLU A 3 -23.89 -8.65 -5.65
CA GLU A 3 -24.67 -9.80 -5.15
C GLU A 3 -24.05 -10.43 -3.89
N PHE A 4 -22.73 -10.25 -3.71
CA PHE A 4 -21.98 -10.75 -2.56
C PHE A 4 -20.97 -9.70 -2.08
N ALA A 5 -20.80 -9.57 -0.77
CA ALA A 5 -19.82 -8.69 -0.15
C ALA A 5 -19.12 -9.44 0.99
N LEU A 6 -17.78 -9.41 0.99
CA LEU A 6 -16.98 -9.97 2.07
C LEU A 6 -16.38 -8.82 2.87
N ASN A 7 -16.93 -8.59 4.06
CA ASN A 7 -16.54 -7.51 4.94
C ASN A 7 -16.48 -8.01 6.39
N PRO A 8 -15.29 -8.06 7.02
CA PRO A 8 -15.13 -8.51 8.41
C PRO A 8 -16.07 -7.80 9.39
N LYS A 9 -16.38 -6.52 9.14
CA LYS A 9 -17.24 -5.69 10.00
C LYS A 9 -18.71 -6.11 9.96
N CYS A 10 -19.15 -6.81 8.91
CA CYS A 10 -20.54 -7.23 8.75
C CYS A 10 -20.81 -8.68 9.20
N ASP A 11 -19.78 -9.50 9.37
CA ASP A 11 -19.92 -10.91 9.77
C ASP A 11 -19.80 -11.04 11.30
N THR A 12 -20.83 -11.46 12.03
CA THR A 12 -20.74 -11.57 13.50
C THR A 12 -19.77 -12.65 14.00
N ASN A 13 -19.42 -13.63 13.17
CA ASN A 13 -18.61 -14.79 13.56
C ASN A 13 -17.12 -14.59 13.31
N TYR A 14 -16.75 -13.68 12.42
CA TYR A 14 -15.34 -13.43 12.13
C TYR A 14 -14.67 -12.68 13.29
N PRO A 15 -13.59 -13.20 13.93
CA PRO A 15 -13.10 -12.65 15.19
C PRO A 15 -12.41 -11.29 15.07
N PHE A 16 -11.87 -10.94 13.89
CA PHE A 16 -11.04 -9.76 13.72
C PHE A 16 -11.62 -8.75 12.72
N LYS A 17 -11.97 -7.54 13.18
CA LYS A 17 -12.76 -6.57 12.37
C LYS A 17 -11.95 -5.58 11.55
N GLU A 18 -10.64 -5.55 11.76
CA GLU A 18 -9.79 -4.42 11.36
C GLU A 18 -8.87 -4.72 10.18
N LEU A 19 -9.13 -5.78 9.40
CA LEU A 19 -8.40 -6.02 8.16
C LEU A 19 -8.64 -4.87 7.17
N ALA A 20 -7.54 -4.39 6.57
CA ALA A 20 -7.59 -3.56 5.37
C ALA A 20 -8.18 -4.33 4.19
N GLY A 21 -8.58 -3.61 3.13
CA GLY A 21 -9.06 -4.24 1.89
C GLY A 21 -8.06 -5.24 1.31
N VAL A 22 -6.75 -4.93 1.37
CA VAL A 22 -5.69 -5.86 0.92
C VAL A 22 -5.60 -7.12 1.80
N GLY A 23 -5.84 -6.99 3.11
CA GLY A 23 -5.86 -8.12 4.03
C GLY A 23 -7.04 -9.04 3.74
N VAL A 24 -8.22 -8.46 3.48
CA VAL A 24 -9.41 -9.20 3.05
C VAL A 24 -9.14 -9.94 1.73
N SER A 25 -8.58 -9.26 0.73
CA SER A 25 -8.19 -9.88 -0.55
C SER A 25 -7.20 -11.04 -0.36
N PHE A 26 -6.24 -10.90 0.56
CA PHE A 26 -5.30 -11.97 0.89
C PHE A 26 -6.00 -13.19 1.50
N LYS A 27 -6.97 -12.98 2.42
CA LYS A 27 -7.79 -14.07 2.97
C LYS A 27 -8.60 -14.80 1.89
N VAL A 28 -9.14 -14.06 0.92
CA VAL A 28 -9.83 -14.67 -0.24
C VAL A 28 -8.86 -15.53 -1.05
N ALA A 29 -7.63 -15.06 -1.30
CA ALA A 29 -6.62 -15.85 -1.98
C ALA A 29 -6.25 -17.13 -1.19
N GLN A 30 -6.08 -17.05 0.13
CA GLN A 30 -5.84 -18.21 0.99
C GLN A 30 -6.98 -19.24 0.90
N ALA A 31 -8.23 -18.79 1.00
CA ALA A 31 -9.41 -19.64 0.91
C ALA A 31 -9.51 -20.32 -0.47
N LEU A 32 -9.24 -19.58 -1.55
CA LEU A 32 -9.23 -20.12 -2.91
C LEU A 32 -8.15 -21.19 -3.08
N TYR A 33 -6.93 -20.93 -2.60
CA TYR A 33 -5.83 -21.89 -2.66
C TYR A 33 -6.16 -23.17 -1.88
N SER A 34 -6.75 -23.03 -0.68
CA SER A 34 -7.18 -24.17 0.12
C SER A 34 -8.24 -24.99 -0.61
N LYS A 35 -9.24 -24.33 -1.22
CA LYS A 35 -10.31 -25.01 -1.96
C LYS A 35 -9.81 -25.74 -3.20
N LEU A 36 -8.77 -25.22 -3.85
CA LEU A 36 -8.14 -25.81 -5.03
C LEU A 36 -7.02 -26.82 -4.68
N GLY A 37 -6.74 -27.06 -3.40
CA GLY A 37 -5.65 -27.95 -2.98
C GLY A 37 -4.24 -27.45 -3.35
N LYS A 38 -4.08 -26.13 -3.54
CA LYS A 38 -2.79 -25.50 -3.87
C LYS A 38 -1.98 -25.21 -2.61
N ASN A 39 -0.65 -25.12 -2.77
CA ASN A 39 0.26 -24.80 -1.67
C ASN A 39 0.08 -23.35 -1.21
N GLN A 40 -0.19 -23.15 0.08
CA GLN A 40 -0.33 -21.83 0.69
C GLN A 40 0.98 -21.03 0.66
N ASP A 41 2.13 -21.71 0.58
CA ASP A 41 3.44 -21.05 0.54
C ASP A 41 3.63 -20.17 -0.70
N ASP A 42 2.93 -20.48 -1.80
CA ASP A 42 2.95 -19.65 -3.02
C ASP A 42 2.42 -18.23 -2.76
N LEU A 43 1.58 -18.06 -1.74
CA LEU A 43 1.02 -16.76 -1.35
C LEU A 43 2.00 -15.92 -0.52
N GLN A 44 3.09 -16.50 0.00
CA GLN A 44 4.08 -15.75 0.80
C GLN A 44 4.65 -14.57 0.01
N ASN A 45 4.85 -14.75 -1.30
CA ASN A 45 5.34 -13.70 -2.18
C ASN A 45 4.37 -12.52 -2.29
N LEU A 46 3.09 -12.64 -1.96
CA LEU A 46 2.13 -11.53 -1.99
C LEU A 46 2.12 -10.70 -0.70
N LEU A 47 2.81 -11.16 0.36
CA LEU A 47 2.79 -10.49 1.66
C LEU A 47 3.44 -9.10 1.62
N ASP A 48 4.29 -8.80 0.65
CA ASP A 48 4.83 -7.45 0.45
C ASP A 48 3.74 -6.43 0.10
N TYR A 49 2.80 -6.78 -0.79
CA TYR A 49 1.61 -5.96 -1.06
C TYR A 49 0.69 -5.89 0.14
N VAL A 50 0.51 -7.00 0.88
CA VAL A 50 -0.34 -7.02 2.08
C VAL A 50 0.19 -6.06 3.13
N ALA A 51 1.49 -6.09 3.42
CA ALA A 51 2.11 -5.14 4.34
C ALA A 51 2.01 -3.70 3.83
N LEU A 52 2.35 -3.46 2.55
CA LEU A 52 2.29 -2.14 1.95
C LEU A 52 0.89 -1.52 2.06
N GLY A 53 -0.14 -2.25 1.64
CA GLY A 53 -1.52 -1.77 1.68
C GLY A 53 -2.08 -1.64 3.11
N SER A 54 -1.78 -2.60 3.99
CA SER A 54 -2.26 -2.52 5.38
C SER A 54 -1.64 -1.35 6.13
N ILE A 55 -0.33 -1.12 5.95
CA ILE A 55 0.35 0.03 6.55
C ILE A 55 -0.21 1.33 5.95
N ALA A 56 -0.38 1.41 4.63
CA ALA A 56 -0.94 2.58 3.94
C ALA A 56 -2.36 2.94 4.42
N ASP A 57 -3.19 1.94 4.72
CA ASP A 57 -4.54 2.11 5.29
C ASP A 57 -4.53 2.45 6.79
N SER A 58 -3.35 2.53 7.42
CA SER A 58 -3.18 2.89 8.83
C SER A 58 -4.03 2.02 9.78
N VAL A 59 -4.19 0.75 9.47
CA VAL A 59 -4.96 -0.18 10.30
C VAL A 59 -4.27 -0.43 11.65
N PRO A 60 -5.01 -0.78 12.72
CA PRO A 60 -4.43 -1.17 14.00
C PRO A 60 -3.45 -2.35 13.89
N PHE A 61 -2.25 -2.23 14.49
CA PHE A 61 -1.22 -3.27 14.48
C PHE A 61 -1.42 -4.30 15.61
N ILE A 62 -2.61 -4.88 15.64
CA ILE A 62 -3.02 -5.91 16.59
C ILE A 62 -3.42 -7.16 15.83
N ASP A 63 -3.40 -8.30 16.52
CA ASP A 63 -3.89 -9.58 16.03
C ASP A 63 -3.40 -9.91 14.60
N GLU A 64 -4.30 -10.22 13.66
CA GLU A 64 -3.95 -10.62 12.30
C GLU A 64 -3.13 -9.56 11.55
N ASN A 65 -3.48 -8.28 11.68
CA ASN A 65 -2.73 -7.20 11.03
C ASN A 65 -1.28 -7.19 11.51
N ARG A 66 -1.03 -7.41 12.81
CA ARG A 66 0.33 -7.46 13.36
C ARG A 66 1.14 -8.58 12.72
N ILE A 67 0.55 -9.75 12.51
CA ILE A 67 1.21 -10.91 11.90
C ILE A 67 1.48 -10.63 10.42
N LEU A 68 0.46 -10.22 9.67
CA LEU A 68 0.56 -9.92 8.24
C LEU A 68 1.60 -8.84 7.95
N ILE A 69 1.61 -7.75 8.74
CA ILE A 69 2.57 -6.67 8.60
C ILE A 69 3.99 -7.14 8.95
N LYS A 70 4.17 -7.89 10.05
CA LYS A 70 5.49 -8.39 10.46
C LYS A 70 6.12 -9.28 9.40
N HIS A 71 5.36 -10.23 8.85
CA HIS A 71 5.86 -11.13 7.80
C HIS A 71 5.98 -10.42 6.45
N GLY A 72 5.01 -9.59 6.09
CA GLY A 72 5.05 -8.84 4.85
C GLY A 72 6.15 -7.80 4.78
N LEU A 73 6.56 -7.18 5.90
CA LEU A 73 7.75 -6.33 5.93
C LEU A 73 9.04 -7.13 5.66
N LYS A 74 9.15 -8.37 6.16
CA LYS A 74 10.30 -9.24 5.83
C LYS A 74 10.35 -9.52 4.33
N VAL A 75 9.21 -9.86 3.73
CA VAL A 75 9.09 -10.12 2.28
C VAL A 75 9.37 -8.84 1.48
N LEU A 76 8.82 -7.69 1.89
CA LEU A 76 9.03 -6.41 1.22
C LEU A 76 10.50 -5.99 1.21
N ASN A 77 11.23 -6.26 2.29
CA ASN A 77 12.66 -5.98 2.37
C ASN A 77 13.52 -6.88 1.46
N GLN A 78 12.95 -7.95 0.93
CA GLN A 78 13.62 -8.93 0.07
C GLN A 78 12.89 -9.12 -1.27
N THR A 79 11.95 -8.22 -1.60
CA THR A 79 11.05 -8.42 -2.73
C THR A 79 11.83 -8.50 -4.04
N GLN A 80 11.35 -9.31 -4.97
CA GLN A 80 11.92 -9.42 -6.31
C GLN A 80 11.06 -8.69 -7.35
N LYS A 81 9.99 -8.01 -6.92
CA LYS A 81 9.08 -7.31 -7.82
C LYS A 81 9.71 -6.00 -8.29
N GLU A 82 9.91 -5.87 -9.60
CA GLU A 82 10.58 -4.71 -10.18
C GLU A 82 9.87 -3.39 -9.85
N GLY A 83 8.52 -3.42 -9.83
CA GLY A 83 7.71 -2.30 -9.38
C GLY A 83 8.04 -1.78 -7.98
N LEU A 84 8.08 -2.69 -7.00
CA LEU A 84 8.36 -2.35 -5.60
C LEU A 84 9.83 -1.94 -5.42
N LYS A 85 10.77 -2.64 -6.06
CA LYS A 85 12.19 -2.27 -6.07
C LYS A 85 12.39 -0.85 -6.57
N ALA A 86 11.81 -0.53 -7.73
CA ALA A 86 11.90 0.81 -8.32
C ALA A 86 11.28 1.88 -7.42
N LEU A 87 10.12 1.60 -6.82
CA LEU A 87 9.48 2.52 -5.88
C LEU A 87 10.34 2.79 -4.64
N ILE A 88 10.98 1.76 -4.08
CA ILE A 88 11.87 1.88 -2.92
C ILE A 88 13.09 2.72 -3.28
N MET A 89 13.76 2.43 -4.40
CA MET A 89 14.92 3.20 -4.85
C MET A 89 14.57 4.67 -5.11
N GLU A 90 13.47 4.93 -5.83
CA GLU A 90 12.98 6.28 -6.12
C GLU A 90 12.55 7.03 -4.85
N SER A 91 12.24 6.31 -3.77
CA SER A 91 11.91 6.91 -2.50
C SER A 91 13.12 7.47 -1.73
N GLY A 92 14.33 7.09 -2.13
CA GLY A 92 15.58 7.42 -1.44
C GLY A 92 15.87 6.56 -0.21
N ILE A 93 15.10 5.50 0.01
CA ILE A 93 15.31 4.55 1.11
C ILE A 93 16.28 3.46 0.66
N ASN A 94 17.21 3.08 1.54
CA ASN A 94 18.08 1.93 1.29
C ASN A 94 17.26 0.63 1.28
N TYR A 95 17.52 -0.21 0.30
CA TYR A 95 16.89 -1.51 0.19
C TYR A 95 17.23 -2.39 1.40
N GLY A 96 16.26 -3.16 1.91
CA GLY A 96 16.47 -4.08 3.03
C GLY A 96 16.36 -3.49 4.45
N ILE A 97 16.06 -2.19 4.59
CA ILE A 97 15.87 -1.53 5.91
C ILE A 97 14.47 -0.88 6.09
N LEU A 98 13.47 -1.33 5.34
CA LEU A 98 12.11 -0.80 5.42
C LEU A 98 11.41 -1.22 6.71
N GLY A 99 11.00 -0.23 7.51
CA GLY A 99 10.02 -0.37 8.57
C GLY A 99 8.66 0.21 8.18
N THR A 100 7.76 0.27 9.15
CA THR A 100 6.42 0.83 8.96
C THR A 100 6.45 2.33 8.63
N LYS A 101 7.41 3.06 9.20
CA LYS A 101 7.62 4.49 8.95
C LYS A 101 7.97 4.76 7.50
N GLU A 102 8.92 4.02 6.95
CA GLU A 102 9.37 4.12 5.56
C GLU A 102 8.22 3.84 4.60
N VAL A 103 7.45 2.79 4.87
CA VAL A 103 6.26 2.47 4.09
C VAL A 103 5.23 3.61 4.15
N ASN A 104 4.89 4.11 5.33
CA ASN A 104 3.86 5.13 5.51
C ASN A 104 4.21 6.50 4.95
N PHE A 105 5.47 6.92 5.10
CA PHE A 105 5.87 8.30 4.79
C PHE A 105 6.62 8.44 3.47
N ALA A 106 7.12 7.34 2.90
CA ALA A 106 7.87 7.39 1.65
C ALA A 106 7.22 6.59 0.52
N LEU A 107 6.76 5.36 0.75
CA LEU A 107 6.19 4.53 -0.33
C LEU A 107 4.70 4.84 -0.57
N ALA A 108 3.87 4.68 0.45
CA ALA A 108 2.42 4.85 0.36
C ALA A 108 2.00 6.21 -0.23
N PRO A 109 2.63 7.36 0.11
CA PRO A 109 2.26 8.64 -0.47
C PRO A 109 2.46 8.71 -1.98
N ARG A 110 3.47 8.03 -2.53
CA ARG A 110 3.72 8.00 -3.99
C ARG A 110 2.65 7.22 -4.73
N ILE A 111 2.23 6.09 -4.19
CA ILE A 111 1.12 5.28 -4.73
C ILE A 111 -0.19 6.08 -4.63
N ASN A 112 -0.48 6.63 -3.45
CA ASN A 112 -1.72 7.36 -3.18
C ASN A 112 -1.82 8.68 -3.96
N ALA A 113 -0.69 9.29 -4.33
CA ALA A 113 -0.68 10.50 -5.13
C ALA A 113 -1.31 10.28 -6.53
N ALA A 114 -1.14 9.08 -7.11
CA ALA A 114 -1.78 8.71 -8.38
C ALA A 114 -3.31 8.81 -8.29
N GLY A 115 -3.91 8.33 -7.20
CA GLY A 115 -5.37 8.40 -7.02
C GLY A 115 -5.91 9.79 -6.67
N ARG A 116 -5.04 10.74 -6.27
CA ARG A 116 -5.44 12.10 -5.86
C ARG A 116 -5.27 13.13 -6.97
N LEU A 117 -4.18 13.06 -7.72
CA LEU A 117 -3.78 14.07 -8.71
C LEU A 117 -3.40 13.50 -10.08
N GLY A 118 -3.45 12.19 -10.28
CA GLY A 118 -3.04 11.55 -11.53
C GLY A 118 -3.99 10.45 -11.97
N ASP A 119 -3.48 9.51 -12.77
CA ASP A 119 -4.19 8.29 -13.12
C ASP A 119 -3.78 7.16 -12.18
N SER A 120 -4.74 6.65 -11.40
CA SER A 120 -4.57 5.49 -10.52
C SER A 120 -4.01 4.25 -11.23
N LYS A 121 -4.20 4.13 -12.56
CA LYS A 121 -3.62 3.06 -13.37
C LYS A 121 -2.10 3.05 -13.33
N LEU A 122 -1.45 4.21 -13.19
CA LEU A 122 0.02 4.28 -13.09
C LEU A 122 0.56 3.52 -11.87
N ALA A 123 -0.14 3.62 -10.74
CA ALA A 123 0.23 2.89 -9.53
C ALA A 123 0.02 1.39 -9.71
N LEU A 124 -1.11 0.98 -10.31
CA LEU A 124 -1.37 -0.42 -10.60
C LEU A 124 -0.35 -1.01 -11.59
N GLU A 125 -0.07 -0.30 -12.68
CA GLU A 125 0.93 -0.69 -13.67
C GLU A 125 2.32 -0.80 -13.07
N LEU A 126 2.68 0.09 -12.14
CA LEU A 126 3.94 -0.01 -11.43
C LEU A 126 3.97 -1.30 -10.61
N LEU A 127 2.92 -1.58 -9.84
CA LEU A 127 2.91 -2.75 -8.96
C LEU A 127 2.93 -4.06 -9.75
N LEU A 128 2.33 -4.12 -10.94
CA LEU A 128 2.20 -5.34 -11.74
C LEU A 128 3.29 -5.56 -12.80
N THR A 129 4.19 -4.60 -13.03
CA THR A 129 5.18 -4.75 -14.10
C THR A 129 6.40 -5.59 -13.68
N ASP A 130 6.82 -6.48 -14.57
CA ASP A 130 8.08 -7.23 -14.47
C ASP A 130 9.23 -6.57 -15.26
N SER A 131 8.97 -5.44 -15.93
CA SER A 131 9.99 -4.71 -16.69
C SER A 131 10.68 -3.69 -15.81
N GLU A 132 11.98 -3.88 -15.57
CA GLU A 132 12.80 -2.94 -14.78
C GLU A 132 12.77 -1.51 -15.36
N SER A 133 12.86 -1.37 -16.69
CA SER A 133 12.82 -0.07 -17.36
C SER A 133 11.46 0.62 -17.19
N LYS A 134 10.36 -0.14 -17.34
CA LYS A 134 9.00 0.37 -17.11
C LYS A 134 8.79 0.74 -15.64
N ALA A 135 9.28 -0.07 -14.71
CA ALA A 135 9.19 0.19 -13.27
C ALA A 135 9.93 1.49 -12.88
N LYS A 136 11.15 1.69 -13.40
CA LYS A 136 11.92 2.94 -13.21
C LYS A 136 11.18 4.15 -13.77
N TYR A 137 10.59 4.04 -14.95
CA TYR A 137 9.80 5.13 -15.53
C TYR A 137 8.56 5.46 -14.68
N LEU A 138 7.76 4.45 -14.32
CA LEU A 138 6.53 4.64 -13.57
C LEU A 138 6.78 5.15 -12.14
N SER A 139 7.80 4.64 -11.45
CA SER A 139 8.17 5.10 -10.10
C SER A 139 8.54 6.59 -10.10
N ARG A 140 9.35 7.05 -11.07
CA ARG A 140 9.67 8.47 -11.26
C ARG A 140 8.41 9.31 -11.48
N LYS A 141 7.50 8.85 -12.35
CA LYS A 141 6.22 9.53 -12.59
C LYS A 141 5.39 9.66 -11.31
N LEU A 142 5.28 8.61 -10.50
CA LEU A 142 4.59 8.68 -9.21
C LEU A 142 5.29 9.62 -8.22
N SER A 143 6.63 9.67 -8.25
CA SER A 143 7.43 10.59 -7.45
C SER A 143 7.15 12.06 -7.82
N GLU A 144 7.09 12.37 -9.12
CA GLU A 144 6.71 13.69 -9.66
C GLU A 144 5.30 14.09 -9.20
N ILE A 145 4.31 13.19 -9.36
CA ILE A 145 2.93 13.44 -8.95
C ILE A 145 2.85 13.68 -7.42
N ASN A 146 3.57 12.89 -6.62
CA ASN A 146 3.63 13.06 -5.17
C ASN A 146 4.27 14.39 -4.74
N LYS A 147 5.31 14.84 -5.47
CA LYS A 147 5.93 16.15 -5.24
C LYS A 147 4.91 17.28 -5.50
N CYS A 148 4.25 17.25 -6.66
CA CYS A 148 3.17 18.20 -6.97
C CYS A 148 2.06 18.17 -5.90
N ARG A 149 1.66 16.97 -5.45
CA ARG A 149 0.70 16.79 -4.37
C ARG A 149 1.12 17.44 -3.06
N LYS A 150 2.41 17.35 -2.70
CA LYS A 150 2.96 18.03 -1.52
C LYS A 150 2.91 19.55 -1.67
N GLU A 151 3.36 20.08 -2.80
CA GLU A 151 3.36 21.53 -3.08
C GLU A 151 1.95 22.12 -3.01
N ILE A 152 0.96 21.46 -3.62
CA ILE A 152 -0.45 21.87 -3.54
C ILE A 152 -0.94 21.83 -2.08
N GLY A 153 -0.64 20.75 -1.35
CA GLY A 153 -1.03 20.61 0.05
C GLY A 153 -0.43 21.69 0.94
N ASP A 154 0.84 22.03 0.74
CA ASP A 154 1.53 23.08 1.49
C ASP A 154 0.94 24.46 1.20
N ASN A 155 0.59 24.73 -0.06
CA ASN A 155 -0.09 25.97 -0.44
C ASN A 155 -1.45 26.09 0.26
N ILE A 156 -2.27 25.05 0.22
CA ILE A 156 -3.59 25.02 0.88
C ILE A 156 -3.43 25.22 2.39
N LEU A 157 -2.46 24.56 3.03
CA LEU A 157 -2.22 24.70 4.46
C LEU A 157 -1.80 26.13 4.84
N ARG A 158 -0.94 26.77 4.03
CA ARG A 158 -0.55 28.17 4.26
C ARG A 158 -1.74 29.11 4.20
N GLU A 159 -2.62 28.96 3.21
CA GLU A 159 -3.81 29.79 3.09
C GLU A 159 -4.81 29.54 4.22
N ALA A 160 -5.03 28.28 4.60
CA ALA A 160 -5.88 27.92 5.74
C ALA A 160 -5.40 28.56 7.05
N ARG A 161 -4.08 28.56 7.31
CA ARG A 161 -3.49 29.22 8.49
C ARG A 161 -3.70 30.73 8.49
N LYS A 162 -3.54 31.40 7.34
CA LYS A 162 -3.81 32.85 7.21
C LYS A 162 -5.27 33.20 7.48
N LEU A 163 -6.20 32.34 7.07
CA LEU A 163 -7.62 32.55 7.32
C LEU A 163 -7.95 32.35 8.81
N ALA A 164 -7.42 31.30 9.43
CA ALA A 164 -7.62 31.03 10.86
C ALA A 164 -7.07 32.16 11.75
N SER A 165 -5.89 32.70 11.41
CA SER A 165 -5.29 33.81 12.17
C SER A 165 -6.00 35.16 12.00
N ARG A 166 -6.94 35.28 11.05
CA ARG A 166 -7.79 36.48 10.87
C ARG A 166 -9.11 36.41 11.65
N GLN A 167 -9.43 35.24 12.20
CA GLN A 167 -10.66 35.00 12.98
C GLN A 167 -10.42 35.00 14.50
N VAL A 168 -9.17 35.23 14.92
CA VAL A 168 -8.73 35.46 16.30
C VAL A 168 -8.36 36.92 16.43
#